data_AF-A0A9D5RVF9-F1
#
_entry.id   AF-A0A9D5RVF9-F1
#
_cell.length_a   1.000
_cell.length_b   1.000
_cell.length_c   1.000
_cell.angle_alpha   90.00
_cell.angle_beta   90.00
_cell.angle_gamma   90.00
#
_symmetry.space_group_name_H-M   'P 1'
#
loop_
_entity.id
_entity.type
_entity.pdbx_description
1 polymer ?
#
loop_
_entity_poly.entity_id
_entity_poly.type
_entity_poly.pdbx_seq_one_letter_code
_entity_poly.pdbx_strand_id
1 'polypeptide(L)'
;MLSRTYSQMNYDDRLFIEEKLNIKDITLKQISSSLHRDGKTIREEIRNNRFISIPGNRRNKCGLQESCDKVRLCTHCVNGQCRYCRHQNCNELCGDFTGEPVCPRVQRFPYVCSNCQNLSSCKLPKFFYKAEKAQANRDNNVRKNKYGPQKSPEEMKKIISVFEEGIPNGKAPDILIHENNLNISTSTSYRYIHQRNMGNVMPVDLKRAVRYKQQDRRKVNRTRIDYDYLNGRRYEDFCNILPDLDPAVNLGDGHS
;
A
#
# COMPACT_ATOMS: atom_id res chain seq x y z
N MET A 1 1.58 -9.61 29.87
CA MET A 1 0.95 -8.78 28.82
C MET A 1 1.80 -8.89 27.56
N LEU A 2 1.30 -9.53 26.50
CA LEU A 2 2.04 -9.64 25.25
C LEU A 2 2.17 -8.24 24.62
N SER A 3 3.41 -7.77 24.43
CA SER A 3 3.71 -6.55 23.69
C SER A 3 3.11 -6.67 22.30
N ARG A 4 2.06 -5.90 22.02
CA ARG A 4 1.35 -5.91 20.73
C ARG A 4 2.19 -5.12 19.74
N THR A 5 3.14 -5.77 19.09
CA THR A 5 3.84 -5.17 17.95
C THR A 5 2.83 -4.99 16.81
N TYR A 6 2.83 -3.80 16.21
CA TYR A 6 1.95 -3.51 15.08
C TYR A 6 2.34 -4.40 13.89
N SER A 7 1.50 -5.39 13.60
CA SER A 7 1.67 -6.27 12.45
C SER A 7 0.73 -5.83 11.33
N GLN A 8 1.29 -5.63 10.14
CA GLN A 8 0.50 -5.39 8.93
C GLN A 8 -0.33 -6.62 8.59
N MET A 9 -1.48 -6.42 7.96
CA MET A 9 -2.28 -7.55 7.49
C MET A 9 -1.57 -8.22 6.31
N ASN A 10 -1.44 -9.55 6.36
CA ASN A 10 -0.79 -10.33 5.30
C ASN A 10 -1.84 -10.79 4.26
N TYR A 11 -1.43 -11.59 3.27
CA TYR A 11 -2.34 -12.09 2.24
C TYR A 11 -3.35 -13.08 2.79
N ASP A 12 -2.93 -14.00 3.67
CA ASP A 12 -3.80 -15.03 4.24
C ASP A 12 -4.91 -14.44 5.12
N ASP A 13 -4.57 -13.42 5.92
CA ASP A 13 -5.53 -12.63 6.69
C ASP A 13 -6.59 -12.01 5.75
N ARG A 14 -6.17 -11.48 4.60
CA ARG A 14 -7.07 -10.88 3.59
C ARG A 14 -7.95 -11.93 2.92
N LEU A 15 -7.38 -13.10 2.59
CA LEU A 15 -8.08 -14.21 1.98
C LEU A 15 -9.17 -14.73 2.94
N PHE A 16 -8.82 -14.89 4.21
CA PHE A 16 -9.77 -15.27 5.25
C PHE A 16 -10.91 -14.25 5.38
N ILE A 17 -10.63 -12.94 5.33
CA ILE A 17 -11.68 -11.91 5.33
C ILE A 17 -12.61 -12.10 4.12
N GLU A 18 -12.06 -12.29 2.92
CA GLU A 18 -12.85 -12.50 1.69
C GLU A 18 -13.79 -13.71 1.84
N GLU A 19 -13.27 -14.84 2.30
CA GLU A 19 -14.06 -16.06 2.53
C GLU A 19 -15.18 -15.82 3.55
N LYS A 20 -14.87 -15.19 4.70
CA LYS A 20 -15.87 -14.92 5.74
C LYS A 20 -16.95 -13.96 5.27
N LEU A 21 -16.64 -12.98 4.44
CA LEU A 21 -17.62 -12.05 3.88
C LEU A 21 -18.63 -12.71 2.93
N ASN A 22 -18.33 -13.91 2.43
CA ASN A 22 -19.23 -14.71 1.61
C ASN A 22 -20.20 -15.57 2.45
N ILE A 23 -20.02 -15.65 3.78
CA ILE A 23 -20.86 -16.44 4.68
C ILE A 23 -22.07 -15.63 5.18
N LYS A 24 -23.20 -16.29 5.42
CA LYS A 24 -24.43 -15.68 5.95
C LYS A 24 -24.31 -15.39 7.44
N ASP A 25 -24.87 -14.24 7.84
CA ASP A 25 -24.96 -13.77 9.22
C ASP A 25 -23.62 -13.69 9.96
N ILE A 26 -22.52 -13.55 9.19
CA ILE A 26 -21.19 -13.28 9.73
C ILE A 26 -21.21 -11.95 10.48
N THR A 27 -20.50 -11.89 11.59
CA THR A 27 -20.31 -10.68 12.39
C THR A 27 -18.85 -10.24 12.39
N LEU A 28 -18.62 -8.93 12.53
CA LEU A 28 -17.27 -8.39 12.64
C LEU A 28 -16.51 -8.99 13.83
N LYS A 29 -17.23 -9.29 14.93
CA LYS A 29 -16.66 -9.91 16.13
C LYS A 29 -16.10 -11.31 15.84
N GLN A 30 -16.84 -12.14 15.09
CA GLN A 30 -16.37 -13.47 14.70
C GLN A 30 -15.07 -13.40 13.88
N ILE A 31 -15.00 -12.51 12.87
CA ILE A 31 -13.79 -12.35 12.06
C ILE A 31 -12.62 -11.85 12.91
N SER A 32 -12.88 -10.87 13.78
CA SER A 32 -11.90 -10.29 14.71
C SER A 32 -11.31 -11.33 15.66
N SER A 33 -12.16 -12.16 16.26
CA SER A 33 -11.73 -13.24 17.13
C SER A 33 -10.90 -14.30 16.40
N SER A 34 -11.32 -14.72 15.20
CA SER A 34 -10.59 -15.74 14.43
C SER A 34 -9.23 -15.27 13.91
N LEU A 35 -9.09 -14.01 13.52
CA LEU A 35 -7.81 -13.45 13.06
C LEU A 35 -6.92 -12.92 14.20
N HIS A 36 -7.44 -12.88 15.44
CA HIS A 36 -6.80 -12.19 16.57
C HIS A 36 -6.44 -10.72 16.27
N ARG A 37 -7.25 -10.06 15.43
CA ARG A 37 -7.08 -8.65 15.02
C ARG A 37 -8.19 -7.79 15.60
N ASP A 38 -7.89 -6.52 15.84
CA ASP A 38 -8.89 -5.56 16.29
C ASP A 38 -10.00 -5.36 15.23
N GLY A 39 -11.26 -5.24 15.69
CA GLY A 39 -12.41 -5.06 14.81
C GLY A 39 -12.35 -3.77 13.99
N LYS A 40 -11.72 -2.71 14.51
CA LYS A 40 -11.47 -1.48 13.75
C LYS A 40 -10.52 -1.74 12.59
N THR A 41 -9.44 -2.48 12.81
CA THR A 41 -8.47 -2.83 11.75
C THR A 41 -9.15 -3.57 10.60
N ILE A 42 -9.98 -4.57 10.91
CA ILE A 42 -10.72 -5.33 9.88
C ILE A 42 -11.74 -4.44 9.16
N ARG A 43 -12.46 -3.58 9.90
CA ARG A 43 -13.39 -2.61 9.32
C ARG A 43 -12.70 -1.70 8.31
N GLU A 44 -11.58 -1.09 8.71
CA GLU A 44 -10.84 -0.17 7.87
C GLU A 44 -10.23 -0.87 6.66
N GLU A 45 -9.74 -2.11 6.81
CA GLU A 45 -9.30 -2.88 5.64
C GLU A 45 -10.41 -3.04 4.62
N ILE A 46 -11.58 -3.52 5.05
CA ILE A 46 -12.70 -3.80 4.13
C ILE A 46 -13.16 -2.51 3.47
N ARG A 47 -13.29 -1.41 4.22
CA ARG A 47 -13.74 -0.12 3.70
C ARG A 47 -12.75 0.49 2.71
N ASN A 48 -11.45 0.40 2.99
CA ASN A 48 -10.41 1.01 2.16
C ASN A 48 -10.06 0.20 0.92
N ASN A 49 -10.32 -1.12 0.94
CA ASN A 49 -9.95 -2.02 -0.15
C ASN A 49 -11.14 -2.65 -0.88
N ARG A 50 -12.38 -2.35 -0.51
CA ARG A 50 -13.55 -2.69 -1.33
C ARG A 50 -13.52 -1.88 -2.63
N PHE A 51 -14.06 -2.47 -3.69
CA PHE A 51 -14.18 -1.82 -5.00
C PHE A 51 -15.62 -1.88 -5.49
N ILE A 52 -15.98 -0.88 -6.29
CA ILE A 52 -17.29 -0.82 -6.92
C ILE A 52 -17.32 -1.66 -8.20
N SER A 53 -18.41 -2.39 -8.40
CA SER A 53 -18.69 -3.18 -9.59
C SER A 53 -20.06 -2.80 -10.11
N ILE A 54 -20.08 -2.34 -11.36
CA ILE A 54 -21.29 -1.89 -12.05
C ILE A 54 -21.39 -2.73 -13.33
N PRO A 55 -22.46 -3.52 -13.52
CA PRO A 55 -22.65 -4.26 -14.76
C PRO A 55 -22.71 -3.31 -15.96
N GLY A 56 -21.96 -3.58 -17.02
CA GLY A 56 -21.82 -2.67 -18.17
C GLY A 56 -23.13 -2.40 -18.92
N ASN A 57 -24.10 -3.32 -18.84
CA ASN A 57 -25.43 -3.18 -19.43
C ASN A 57 -26.37 -2.22 -18.65
N ARG A 58 -25.99 -1.79 -17.44
CA ARG A 58 -26.79 -0.85 -16.64
C ARG A 58 -26.59 0.57 -17.18
N ARG A 59 -27.70 1.15 -17.63
CA ARG A 59 -27.75 2.52 -18.18
C ARG A 59 -27.74 3.57 -17.07
N ASN A 60 -28.62 3.42 -16.07
CA ASN A 60 -28.56 4.21 -14.85
C ASN A 60 -27.53 3.58 -13.89
N LYS A 61 -26.56 4.37 -13.46
CA LYS A 61 -25.47 3.97 -12.55
C LYS A 61 -25.56 4.65 -11.19
N CYS A 62 -26.62 5.40 -10.94
CA CYS A 62 -26.81 6.14 -9.70
C CYS A 62 -27.08 5.19 -8.53
N GLY A 63 -26.40 5.42 -7.42
CA GLY A 63 -26.58 4.71 -6.16
C GLY A 63 -27.79 5.14 -5.34
N LEU A 64 -28.55 6.13 -5.80
CA LEU A 64 -29.82 6.57 -5.19
C LEU A 64 -31.05 5.95 -5.85
N GLN A 65 -30.92 5.05 -6.84
CA GLN A 65 -32.04 4.59 -7.67
C GLN A 65 -33.30 4.15 -6.90
N GLU A 66 -33.12 3.47 -5.76
CA GLU A 66 -34.25 2.97 -4.96
C GLU A 66 -35.05 4.10 -4.30
N SER A 67 -34.40 5.22 -3.95
CA SER A 67 -34.99 6.36 -3.24
C SER A 67 -34.95 7.67 -4.03
N CYS A 68 -34.70 7.62 -5.33
CA CYS A 68 -34.50 8.82 -6.15
C CYS A 68 -35.83 9.33 -6.73
N ASP A 69 -36.28 10.50 -6.31
CA ASP A 69 -37.52 11.12 -6.78
C ASP A 69 -37.32 12.11 -7.93
N LYS A 70 -36.11 12.19 -8.51
CA LYS A 70 -35.85 13.07 -9.65
C LYS A 70 -36.66 12.67 -10.87
N VAL A 71 -37.27 13.66 -11.49
CA VAL A 71 -38.06 13.52 -12.71
C VAL A 71 -37.53 14.40 -13.83
N ARG A 72 -37.80 14.00 -15.08
CA ARG A 72 -37.57 14.74 -16.33
C ARG A 72 -36.15 15.30 -16.49
N LEU A 73 -35.14 14.55 -16.04
CA LEU A 73 -33.73 14.95 -16.20
C LEU A 73 -33.25 14.97 -17.66
N CYS A 74 -33.88 14.19 -18.54
CA CYS A 74 -33.63 14.26 -19.97
C CYS A 74 -34.95 14.21 -20.74
N THR A 75 -34.91 14.66 -21.99
CA THR A 75 -36.04 14.66 -22.94
C THR A 75 -36.59 13.26 -23.24
N HIS A 76 -35.82 12.22 -22.95
CA HIS A 76 -36.17 10.83 -23.23
C HIS A 76 -36.65 10.04 -21.99
N CYS A 77 -36.88 10.72 -20.86
CA CYS A 77 -37.48 10.11 -19.67
C CYS A 77 -38.99 9.85 -19.87
N VAL A 78 -39.37 8.81 -20.63
CA VAL A 78 -40.77 8.50 -20.96
C VAL A 78 -41.65 8.32 -19.71
N ASN A 79 -41.15 7.61 -18.68
CA ASN A 79 -41.86 7.42 -17.41
C ASN A 79 -41.77 8.64 -16.47
N GLY A 80 -41.13 9.72 -16.89
CA GLY A 80 -40.85 10.89 -16.07
C GLY A 80 -39.77 10.67 -15.02
N GLN A 81 -39.60 9.49 -14.41
CA GLN A 81 -38.64 9.28 -13.32
C GLN A 81 -37.24 8.83 -13.78
N CYS A 82 -36.20 9.45 -13.21
CA CYS A 82 -34.79 9.15 -13.50
C CYS A 82 -34.43 7.69 -13.22
N ARG A 83 -34.95 7.10 -12.13
CA ARG A 83 -34.67 5.71 -11.74
C ARG A 83 -35.01 4.67 -12.81
N TYR A 84 -35.92 5.00 -13.73
CA TYR A 84 -36.33 4.15 -14.86
C TYR A 84 -35.78 4.61 -16.22
N CYS A 85 -34.97 5.68 -16.24
CA CYS A 85 -34.33 6.20 -17.45
C CYS A 85 -33.44 5.11 -18.09
N ARG A 86 -33.72 4.77 -19.35
CA ARG A 86 -32.92 3.81 -20.14
C ARG A 86 -31.79 4.48 -20.91
N HIS A 87 -31.68 5.81 -20.86
CA HIS A 87 -30.65 6.59 -21.54
C HIS A 87 -29.44 6.82 -20.62
N GLN A 88 -28.23 6.81 -21.18
CA GLN A 88 -27.00 6.93 -20.39
C GLN A 88 -26.76 8.35 -19.85
N ASN A 89 -27.26 9.37 -20.57
CA ASN A 89 -27.00 10.77 -20.29
C ASN A 89 -27.61 11.23 -18.94
N CYS A 90 -28.60 10.52 -18.41
CA CYS A 90 -29.22 10.82 -17.12
C CYS A 90 -28.19 10.83 -15.95
N ASN A 91 -27.07 10.10 -16.05
CA ASN A 91 -26.05 10.10 -15.00
C ASN A 91 -25.22 11.39 -14.98
N GLU A 92 -24.95 11.98 -16.15
CA GLU A 92 -24.13 13.19 -16.30
C GLU A 92 -24.94 14.47 -16.05
N LEU A 93 -26.24 14.44 -16.36
CA LEU A 93 -27.16 15.57 -16.20
C LEU A 93 -27.63 15.78 -14.75
N CYS A 94 -27.47 14.79 -13.88
CA CYS A 94 -28.04 14.82 -12.54
C CYS A 94 -27.05 15.43 -11.53
N GLY A 95 -27.36 16.62 -10.99
CA GLY A 95 -26.56 17.22 -9.91
C GLY A 95 -26.49 16.39 -8.63
N ASP A 96 -27.51 15.56 -8.37
CA ASP A 96 -27.58 14.66 -7.21
C ASP A 96 -27.05 13.25 -7.55
N PHE A 97 -26.32 13.09 -8.66
CA PHE A 97 -25.77 11.78 -9.03
C PHE A 97 -24.74 11.31 -7.99
N THR A 98 -24.93 10.09 -7.49
CA THR A 98 -23.95 9.43 -6.62
C THR A 98 -23.52 8.13 -7.28
N GLY A 99 -22.21 7.96 -7.53
CA GLY A 99 -21.66 6.72 -8.06
C GLY A 99 -21.67 5.56 -7.05
N GLU A 100 -21.68 5.87 -5.76
CA GLU A 100 -21.73 4.89 -4.67
C GLU A 100 -23.17 4.52 -4.27
N PRO A 101 -23.45 3.24 -4.00
CA PRO A 101 -24.77 2.78 -3.59
C PRO A 101 -25.16 3.25 -2.19
N VAL A 102 -26.34 3.86 -2.07
CA VAL A 102 -26.96 4.17 -0.78
C VAL A 102 -27.75 2.95 -0.32
N CYS A 103 -27.09 2.13 0.50
CA CYS A 103 -27.65 0.88 1.00
C CYS A 103 -27.24 0.66 2.48
N PRO A 104 -28.16 0.26 3.38
CA PRO A 104 -27.82 -0.01 4.79
C PRO A 104 -26.68 -1.02 4.95
N ARG A 105 -26.60 -2.02 4.06
CA ARG A 105 -25.57 -3.07 4.06
C ARG A 105 -24.17 -2.57 3.66
N VAL A 106 -24.10 -1.46 2.94
CA VAL A 106 -22.83 -0.81 2.54
C VAL A 106 -22.38 0.20 3.60
N GLN A 107 -23.33 0.79 4.33
CA GLN A 107 -23.08 1.73 5.42
C GLN A 107 -22.68 1.02 6.73
N ARG A 108 -23.30 -0.13 7.02
CA ARG A 108 -23.01 -0.99 8.17
C ARG A 108 -22.27 -2.26 7.74
N PHE A 109 -21.63 -2.94 8.68
CA PHE A 109 -20.98 -4.23 8.41
C PHE A 109 -21.99 -5.18 7.74
N PRO A 110 -21.63 -5.88 6.64
CA PRO A 110 -20.28 -6.18 6.16
C PRO A 110 -19.65 -5.18 5.17
N TYR A 111 -20.28 -4.04 4.87
CA TYR A 111 -19.78 -3.02 3.93
C TYR A 111 -19.68 -3.46 2.45
N VAL A 112 -20.08 -4.70 2.14
CA VAL A 112 -19.99 -5.32 0.81
C VAL A 112 -21.28 -6.09 0.46
N CYS A 113 -21.40 -6.41 -0.83
CA CYS A 113 -22.55 -7.04 -1.43
C CYS A 113 -22.42 -8.57 -1.60
N SER A 114 -21.24 -9.16 -1.35
CA SER A 114 -20.91 -10.55 -1.74
C SER A 114 -21.95 -11.58 -1.30
N ASN A 115 -22.53 -11.41 -0.11
CA ASN A 115 -23.58 -12.28 0.41
C ASN A 115 -24.93 -11.56 0.65
N CYS A 116 -25.29 -10.65 -0.25
CA CYS A 116 -26.60 -10.01 -0.22
C CYS A 116 -27.66 -10.94 -0.85
N GLN A 117 -28.77 -11.19 -0.14
CA GLN A 117 -29.86 -12.04 -0.67
C GLN A 117 -30.48 -11.45 -1.95
N ASN A 118 -30.55 -10.12 -2.04
CA ASN A 118 -31.08 -9.40 -3.20
C ASN A 118 -30.01 -9.09 -4.25
N LEU A 119 -28.84 -9.75 -4.24
CA LEU A 119 -27.71 -9.40 -5.12
C LEU A 119 -28.07 -9.45 -6.61
N SER A 120 -28.86 -10.45 -7.01
CA SER A 120 -29.28 -10.68 -8.39
C SER A 120 -30.29 -9.63 -8.88
N SER A 121 -31.26 -9.26 -8.04
CA SER A 121 -32.31 -8.28 -8.37
C SER A 121 -31.88 -6.83 -8.16
N CYS A 122 -30.90 -6.58 -7.29
CA CYS A 122 -30.42 -5.24 -6.94
C CYS A 122 -29.81 -4.51 -8.15
N LYS A 123 -30.35 -3.30 -8.39
CA LYS A 123 -29.96 -2.43 -9.51
C LYS A 123 -28.85 -1.45 -9.14
N LEU A 124 -28.64 -1.22 -7.85
CA LEU A 124 -27.60 -0.35 -7.34
C LEU A 124 -26.20 -0.84 -7.76
N PRO A 125 -25.23 0.08 -7.88
CA PRO A 125 -23.81 -0.27 -7.91
C PRO A 125 -23.44 -1.19 -6.73
N LYS A 126 -22.52 -2.12 -6.92
CA LYS A 126 -22.23 -3.16 -5.92
C LYS A 126 -20.83 -2.99 -5.38
N PHE A 127 -20.65 -3.09 -4.06
CA PHE A 127 -19.32 -3.16 -3.46
C PHE A 127 -18.90 -4.61 -3.26
N PHE A 128 -17.67 -4.93 -3.65
CA PHE A 128 -17.05 -6.23 -3.38
C PHE A 128 -15.70 -6.03 -2.73
N TYR A 129 -15.27 -7.03 -1.98
CA TYR A 129 -13.92 -7.12 -1.42
C TYR A 129 -13.25 -8.35 -2.02
N LYS A 130 -12.01 -8.19 -2.50
CA LYS A 130 -11.17 -9.26 -3.03
C LYS A 130 -9.79 -9.14 -2.42
N ALA A 131 -9.27 -10.22 -1.85
CA ALA A 131 -7.98 -10.27 -1.18
C ALA A 131 -6.84 -9.89 -2.12
N GLU A 132 -6.88 -10.41 -3.35
CA GLU A 132 -5.91 -10.08 -4.41
C GLU A 132 -5.82 -8.57 -4.67
N LYS A 133 -6.97 -7.89 -4.79
CA LYS A 133 -6.99 -6.43 -5.01
C LYS A 133 -6.50 -5.66 -3.80
N ALA A 134 -6.88 -6.08 -2.60
CA ALA A 134 -6.41 -5.47 -1.36
C ALA A 134 -4.90 -5.59 -1.19
N GLN A 135 -4.34 -6.77 -1.50
CA GLN A 135 -2.91 -7.02 -1.50
C GLN A 135 -2.19 -6.19 -2.56
N ALA A 136 -2.69 -6.16 -3.79
CA ALA A 136 -2.14 -5.34 -4.86
C ALA A 136 -2.15 -3.84 -4.50
N ASN A 137 -3.21 -3.34 -3.88
CA ASN A 137 -3.29 -1.97 -3.39
C ASN A 137 -2.23 -1.69 -2.32
N ARG A 138 -2.06 -2.59 -1.35
CA ARG A 138 -0.99 -2.50 -0.35
C ARG A 138 0.38 -2.43 -1.01
N ASP A 139 0.68 -3.36 -1.92
CA ASP A 139 1.99 -3.45 -2.56
C ASP A 139 2.26 -2.21 -3.43
N ASN A 140 1.24 -1.70 -4.11
CA ASN A 140 1.29 -0.43 -4.84
C ASN A 140 1.55 0.75 -3.92
N ASN A 141 0.87 0.84 -2.77
CA ASN A 141 1.09 1.92 -1.80
C ASN A 141 2.50 1.87 -1.20
N VAL A 142 2.99 0.68 -0.85
CA VAL A 142 4.38 0.49 -0.39
C VAL A 142 5.37 0.91 -1.47
N ARG A 143 5.12 0.54 -2.74
CA ARG A 143 5.96 0.97 -3.87
C ARG A 143 5.92 2.47 -4.07
N LYS A 144 4.74 3.09 -4.08
CA LYS A 144 4.56 4.54 -4.23
C LYS A 144 5.24 5.32 -3.12
N ASN A 145 5.08 4.91 -1.86
CA ASN A 145 5.75 5.54 -0.72
C ASN A 145 7.28 5.39 -0.77
N LYS A 146 7.79 4.36 -1.46
CA LYS A 146 9.23 4.18 -1.68
C LYS A 146 9.75 4.87 -2.95
N TYR A 147 8.85 5.41 -3.77
CA TYR A 147 9.19 5.98 -5.06
C TYR A 147 9.13 7.51 -5.01
N GLY A 148 10.10 8.15 -5.66
CA GLY A 148 10.20 9.60 -5.77
C GLY A 148 10.81 10.32 -4.55
N PRO A 149 10.98 11.64 -4.65
CA PRO A 149 11.52 12.46 -3.58
C PRO A 149 10.59 12.53 -2.38
N GLN A 150 11.07 12.12 -1.20
CA GLN A 150 10.36 12.28 0.08
C GLN A 150 10.63 13.67 0.66
N LYS A 151 10.35 14.70 -0.13
CA LYS A 151 10.58 16.12 0.18
C LYS A 151 9.33 16.90 -0.10
N SER A 152 9.12 18.01 0.62
CA SER A 152 8.01 18.90 0.30
C SER A 152 8.22 19.50 -1.10
N PRO A 153 7.14 19.91 -1.79
CA PRO A 153 7.26 20.57 -3.09
C PRO A 153 8.17 21.80 -3.05
N GLU A 154 8.15 22.55 -1.94
CA GLU A 154 8.96 23.74 -1.72
C GLU A 154 10.45 23.41 -1.55
N GLU A 155 10.76 22.42 -0.70
CA GLU A 155 12.13 21.94 -0.53
C GLU A 155 12.70 21.43 -1.85
N MET A 156 11.89 20.66 -2.59
CA MET A 156 12.29 20.12 -3.88
C MET A 156 12.54 21.23 -4.90
N LYS A 157 11.71 22.28 -4.92
CA LYS A 157 11.91 23.44 -5.81
C LYS A 157 13.23 24.16 -5.52
N LYS A 158 13.58 24.34 -4.23
CA LYS A 158 14.88 24.93 -3.83
C LYS A 158 16.06 24.06 -4.28
N ILE A 159 15.94 22.75 -4.15
CA ILE A 159 16.98 21.82 -4.62
C ILE A 159 17.13 21.93 -6.14
N ILE A 160 16.01 21.93 -6.89
CA ILE A 160 16.04 22.00 -8.36
C ILE A 160 16.73 23.30 -8.82
N SER A 161 16.37 24.45 -8.27
CA SER A 161 16.96 25.74 -8.69
C SER A 161 18.47 25.77 -8.50
N VAL A 162 18.97 25.29 -7.35
CA VAL A 162 20.42 25.23 -7.07
C VAL A 162 21.15 24.32 -8.06
N PHE A 163 20.56 23.17 -8.41
CA PHE A 163 21.17 22.22 -9.34
C PHE A 163 21.11 22.72 -10.78
N GLU A 164 20.02 23.35 -11.20
CA GLU A 164 19.89 23.93 -12.55
C GLU A 164 20.87 25.08 -12.78
N GLU A 165 21.16 25.89 -11.76
CA GLU A 165 22.19 26.94 -11.85
C GLU A 165 23.62 26.37 -11.72
N GLY A 166 23.81 25.39 -10.84
CA GLY A 166 25.14 24.91 -10.45
C GLY A 166 25.80 23.95 -11.44
N ILE A 167 25.03 23.04 -12.04
CA ILE A 167 25.56 22.00 -12.91
C ILE A 167 26.13 22.56 -14.23
N PRO A 168 25.45 23.49 -14.94
CA PRO A 168 26.02 24.12 -16.15
C PRO A 168 27.33 24.87 -15.87
N ASN A 169 27.48 25.44 -14.68
CA ASN A 169 28.71 26.08 -14.21
C ASN A 169 29.83 25.07 -13.85
N GLY A 170 29.61 23.77 -14.06
CA GLY A 170 30.58 22.72 -13.87
C GLY A 170 30.87 22.36 -12.41
N LYS A 171 30.03 22.82 -11.46
CA LYS A 171 30.12 22.44 -10.05
C LYS A 171 29.64 20.99 -9.85
N ALA A 172 30.30 20.26 -8.96
CA ALA A 172 29.89 18.90 -8.63
C ALA A 172 28.67 18.91 -7.69
N PRO A 173 27.78 17.88 -7.75
CA PRO A 173 26.63 17.77 -6.85
C PRO A 173 26.95 17.92 -5.35
N ASP A 174 28.08 17.37 -4.91
CA ASP A 174 28.52 17.44 -3.51
C ASP A 174 28.83 18.87 -3.05
N ILE A 175 29.49 19.65 -3.91
CA ILE A 175 29.80 21.06 -3.67
C ILE A 175 28.50 21.86 -3.55
N LEU A 176 27.55 21.63 -4.47
CA LEU A 176 26.25 22.33 -4.46
C LEU A 176 25.44 22.06 -3.19
N ILE A 177 25.46 20.81 -2.72
CA ILE A 177 24.79 20.41 -1.48
C ILE A 177 25.39 21.13 -0.28
N HIS A 178 26.72 21.16 -0.18
CA HIS A 178 27.43 21.75 0.94
C HIS A 178 27.32 23.28 0.96
N GLU A 179 27.55 23.96 -0.17
CA GLU A 179 27.47 25.44 -0.27
C GLU A 179 26.06 25.97 0.05
N ASN A 180 25.02 25.23 -0.32
CA ASN A 180 23.63 25.66 -0.15
C ASN A 180 22.92 25.02 1.06
N ASN A 181 23.66 24.25 1.88
CA ASN A 181 23.14 23.50 3.03
C ASN A 181 21.85 22.72 2.70
N LEU A 182 21.88 21.96 1.60
CA LEU A 182 20.71 21.21 1.14
C LEU A 182 20.49 19.96 1.98
N ASN A 183 19.23 19.68 2.32
CA ASN A 183 18.83 18.52 3.12
C ASN A 183 18.77 17.22 2.29
N ILE A 184 19.83 16.92 1.53
CA ILE A 184 19.98 15.69 0.73
C ILE A 184 21.42 15.20 0.78
N SER A 185 21.62 13.89 0.70
CA SER A 185 22.95 13.31 0.50
C SER A 185 23.38 13.39 -0.97
N THR A 186 24.69 13.31 -1.21
CA THR A 186 25.26 13.15 -2.57
C THR A 186 24.63 11.99 -3.32
N SER A 187 24.58 10.81 -2.69
CA SER A 187 23.94 9.62 -3.26
C SER A 187 22.47 9.84 -3.64
N THR A 188 21.73 10.64 -2.86
CA THR A 188 20.34 10.99 -3.14
C THR A 188 20.23 11.95 -4.32
N SER A 189 21.16 12.92 -4.44
CA SER A 189 21.18 13.85 -5.58
C SER A 189 21.36 13.12 -6.92
N TYR A 190 22.35 12.23 -7.03
CA TYR A 190 22.53 11.41 -8.23
C TYR A 190 21.30 10.56 -8.52
N ARG A 191 20.69 9.95 -7.49
CA ARG A 191 19.45 9.17 -7.66
C ARG A 191 18.32 10.02 -8.24
N TYR A 192 18.11 11.25 -7.75
CA TYR A 192 17.07 12.15 -8.27
C TYR A 192 17.36 12.59 -9.71
N ILE A 193 18.62 12.84 -10.08
CA ILE A 193 19.00 13.15 -11.47
C ILE A 193 18.70 11.95 -12.38
N HIS A 194 19.09 10.74 -11.98
CA HIS A 194 18.79 9.53 -12.75
C HIS A 194 17.29 9.23 -12.86
N GLN A 195 16.50 9.55 -11.83
CA GLN A 195 15.05 9.37 -11.81
C GLN A 195 14.26 10.52 -12.46
N ARG A 196 14.94 11.50 -13.10
CA ARG A 196 14.33 12.68 -13.73
C ARG A 196 13.51 13.54 -12.76
N ASN A 197 13.94 13.62 -11.51
CA ASN A 197 13.31 14.46 -10.48
C ASN A 197 13.98 15.82 -10.32
N MET A 198 15.16 16.07 -10.92
CA MET A 198 15.90 17.34 -10.81
C MET A 198 15.65 18.31 -11.99
N GLY A 199 14.40 18.46 -12.40
CA GLY A 199 14.04 19.40 -13.48
C GLY A 199 14.76 19.07 -14.78
N ASN A 200 15.49 20.06 -15.32
CA ASN A 200 16.23 19.94 -16.57
C ASN A 200 17.59 19.25 -16.43
N VAL A 201 18.07 18.96 -15.22
CA VAL A 201 19.37 18.33 -15.00
C VAL A 201 19.31 16.84 -15.31
N MET A 202 20.17 16.40 -16.22
CA MET A 202 20.26 15.04 -16.71
C MET A 202 21.61 14.40 -16.38
N PRO A 203 21.71 13.05 -16.38
CA PRO A 203 23.00 12.39 -16.15
C PRO A 203 24.10 12.78 -17.15
N VAL A 204 23.74 13.22 -18.36
CA VAL A 204 24.68 13.68 -19.39
C VAL A 204 25.36 14.99 -19.02
N ASP A 205 24.72 15.83 -18.20
CA ASP A 205 25.25 17.12 -17.77
C ASP A 205 26.34 16.97 -16.68
N LEU A 206 26.43 15.77 -16.08
CA LEU A 206 27.40 15.47 -15.04
C LEU A 206 28.73 15.02 -15.65
N LYS A 207 29.82 15.71 -15.27
CA LYS A 207 31.20 15.50 -15.76
C LYS A 207 31.66 14.03 -15.90
N ARG A 208 31.25 13.15 -14.98
CA ARG A 208 31.73 11.75 -14.95
C ARG A 208 30.64 10.69 -14.94
N ALA A 209 29.36 11.06 -14.84
CA ALA A 209 28.29 10.09 -14.59
C ALA A 209 28.11 9.09 -15.76
N VAL A 210 28.28 9.55 -17.00
CA VAL A 210 28.18 8.70 -18.20
C VAL A 210 29.46 7.89 -18.45
N ARG A 211 30.60 8.32 -17.90
CA ARG A 211 31.90 7.65 -18.08
C ARG A 211 32.06 6.44 -17.17
N TYR A 212 31.49 6.48 -15.98
CA TYR A 212 31.60 5.37 -15.04
C TYR A 212 30.67 4.22 -15.43
N LYS A 213 31.23 3.02 -15.57
CA LYS A 213 30.45 1.80 -15.74
C LYS A 213 29.57 1.60 -14.51
N GLN A 214 28.27 1.39 -14.71
CA GLN A 214 27.39 0.97 -13.62
C GLN A 214 27.92 -0.35 -13.06
N GLN A 215 28.23 -0.37 -11.77
CA GLN A 215 28.60 -1.62 -11.12
C GLN A 215 27.38 -2.53 -11.08
N ASP A 216 27.54 -3.75 -11.60
CA ASP A 216 26.56 -4.81 -11.43
C ASP A 216 26.35 -5.04 -9.93
N ARG A 217 25.24 -4.53 -9.40
CA ARG A 217 24.75 -4.89 -8.07
C ARG A 217 24.15 -6.29 -8.14
N ARG A 218 24.96 -7.29 -8.50
CA ARG A 218 24.57 -8.68 -8.23
C ARG A 218 24.29 -8.72 -6.74
N LYS A 219 23.12 -9.23 -6.36
CA LYS A 219 22.90 -9.62 -4.97
C LYS A 219 24.10 -10.48 -4.62
N VAL A 220 24.94 -10.01 -3.71
CA VAL A 220 25.96 -10.87 -3.13
C VAL A 220 25.16 -12.05 -2.60
N ASN A 221 25.31 -13.21 -3.24
CA ASN A 221 24.87 -14.45 -2.65
C ASN A 221 25.66 -14.52 -1.36
N ARG A 222 25.05 -14.05 -0.27
CA ARG A 222 25.57 -14.29 1.06
C ARG A 222 25.57 -15.79 1.14
N THR A 223 26.73 -16.40 0.93
CA THR A 223 26.93 -17.80 1.28
C THR A 223 26.42 -17.92 2.70
N ARG A 224 25.52 -18.88 2.93
CA ARG A 224 25.09 -19.18 4.28
C ARG A 224 26.39 -19.54 5.02
N ILE A 225 26.79 -18.67 5.94
CA ILE A 225 27.95 -18.95 6.78
C ILE A 225 27.55 -20.17 7.58
N ASP A 226 28.28 -21.27 7.39
CA ASP A 226 28.10 -22.42 8.24
C ASP A 226 28.73 -22.10 9.59
N TYR A 227 27.93 -22.25 10.63
CA TYR A 227 28.34 -21.95 12.00
C TYR A 227 28.87 -23.21 12.70
N ASP A 228 29.37 -24.18 11.95
CA ASP A 228 29.93 -25.42 12.48
C ASP A 228 31.06 -25.19 13.50
N TYR A 229 31.81 -24.09 13.36
CA TYR A 229 32.83 -23.68 14.34
C TYR A 229 32.26 -23.26 15.71
N LEU A 230 30.94 -23.06 15.82
CA LEU A 230 30.24 -22.82 17.09
C LEU A 230 29.78 -24.12 17.77
N ASN A 231 29.87 -25.29 17.12
CA ASN A 231 29.52 -26.56 17.74
C ASN A 231 30.43 -26.81 18.96
N GLY A 232 29.86 -27.12 20.12
CA GLY A 232 30.59 -27.22 21.41
C GLY A 232 30.83 -25.87 22.10
N ARG A 233 30.40 -24.75 21.50
CA ARG A 233 30.49 -23.38 22.05
C ARG A 233 29.13 -22.67 22.06
N ARG A 234 28.03 -23.38 21.85
CA ARG A 234 26.68 -22.81 21.91
C ARG A 234 26.29 -22.61 23.36
N TYR A 235 25.31 -21.71 23.58
CA TYR A 235 24.72 -21.52 24.89
C TYR A 235 24.14 -22.82 25.48
N GLU A 236 23.59 -23.68 24.61
CA GLU A 236 23.11 -25.01 24.99
C GLU A 236 24.23 -25.91 25.51
N ASP A 237 25.42 -25.87 24.88
CA ASP A 237 26.61 -26.61 25.34
C ASP A 237 27.06 -26.12 26.73
N PHE A 238 27.03 -24.80 26.96
CA PHE A 238 27.32 -24.21 28.28
C PHE A 238 26.31 -24.66 29.34
N CYS A 239 25.02 -24.69 29.03
CA CYS A 239 23.97 -25.18 29.93
C CYS A 239 24.11 -26.68 30.25
N ASN A 240 24.62 -27.48 29.30
CA ASN A 240 24.83 -28.91 29.50
C ASN A 240 26.08 -29.23 30.33
N ILE A 241 27.09 -28.34 30.34
CA ILE A 241 28.33 -28.51 31.13
C ILE A 241 28.14 -28.02 32.59
N LEU A 242 27.24 -27.06 32.82
CA LEU A 242 26.95 -26.50 34.14
C LEU A 242 26.61 -27.50 35.28
N PRO A 243 25.95 -28.66 35.04
CA PRO A 243 25.65 -29.62 36.11
C PRO A 243 26.87 -30.42 36.59
N ASP A 244 27.91 -30.55 35.77
CA ASP A 244 29.06 -31.42 36.01
C ASP A 244 30.34 -30.66 36.43
N LEU A 245 30.30 -29.33 36.51
CA LEU A 245 31.43 -28.50 36.92
C LEU A 245 31.35 -28.08 38.38
N ASP A 246 32.39 -28.42 39.16
CA ASP A 246 32.66 -27.81 40.45
C ASP A 246 32.91 -26.29 40.25
N PRO A 247 32.21 -25.39 40.96
CA PRO A 247 32.34 -23.94 40.81
C PRO A 247 33.77 -23.38 41.01
N ALA A 248 34.72 -24.21 41.47
CA ALA A 248 36.12 -23.83 41.67
C ALA A 248 37.02 -23.99 40.42
N VAL A 249 36.57 -24.59 39.32
CA VAL A 249 37.43 -24.82 38.14
C VAL A 249 37.36 -23.64 37.15
N ASN A 250 38.42 -22.83 37.10
CA ASN A 250 38.59 -21.80 36.07
C ASN A 250 38.91 -22.45 34.71
N LEU A 251 37.96 -22.37 33.76
CA LEU A 251 38.19 -22.71 32.34
C LEU A 251 38.97 -21.58 31.67
N GLY A 252 40.24 -21.45 32.05
CA GLY A 252 41.13 -20.38 31.62
C GLY A 252 42.48 -20.87 31.14
N ASP A 253 42.59 -22.07 30.57
CA ASP A 253 43.85 -22.56 30.01
C ASP A 253 43.69 -22.97 28.54
N GLY A 254 44.20 -22.08 27.69
CA GLY A 254 44.99 -22.34 26.48
C GLY A 254 44.48 -23.33 25.43
N HIS A 255 44.20 -22.81 24.24
CA HIS A 255 44.77 -23.38 23.02
C HIS A 255 45.10 -22.28 22.01
N SER A 256 46.38 -22.23 21.65
CA SER A 256 46.96 -21.61 20.44
C SER A 256 46.44 -22.28 19.17
#